data_AF-A0A959AFZ2-F1
#
_entry.id   AF-A0A959AFZ2-F1
#
_cell.length_a   1.000
_cell.length_b   1.000
_cell.length_c   1.000
_cell.angle_alpha   90.00
_cell.angle_beta   90.00
_cell.angle_gamma   90.00
#
_symmetry.space_group_name_H-M   'P 1'
#
loop_
_entity.id
_entity.type
_entity.pdbx_description
1 polymer ?
#
loop_
_entity_poly.entity_id
_entity_poly.type
_entity_poly.pdbx_seq_one_letter_code
_entity_poly.pdbx_strand_id
1 'polypeptide(L)'
;MRYSTLFRFGSWVLVATAGIHMLSFIGTPEPANETERQLLDLMANYKKDMGAGVMRSTAEIVTFLSLCMTFLCFFAGVSNLIAARQFDDRVFAGRLIAFNVLFWTVLLIPLYLLTFVPPQVCFTLAWLGFVGAYWRFRSGG
;
A
#
# COMPACT_ATOMS: atom_id res chain seq x y z
N MET A 1 -14.78 -3.51 -20.59
CA MET A 1 -15.14 -3.35 -19.15
C MET A 1 -15.55 -1.91 -18.87
N ARG A 2 -16.48 -1.66 -17.93
CA ARG A 2 -16.85 -0.29 -17.51
C ARG A 2 -15.74 0.30 -16.62
N TYR A 3 -15.56 1.63 -16.62
CA TYR A 3 -14.55 2.28 -15.76
C TYR A 3 -14.79 1.98 -14.27
N SER A 4 -16.05 1.86 -13.85
CA SER A 4 -16.42 1.51 -12.47
C SER A 4 -15.94 0.11 -12.07
N THR A 5 -15.98 -0.85 -12.99
CA THR A 5 -15.47 -2.22 -12.76
C THR A 5 -13.96 -2.21 -12.56
N LEU A 6 -13.22 -1.48 -13.40
CA LEU A 6 -11.75 -1.37 -13.31
C LEU A 6 -11.32 -0.63 -12.03
N PHE A 7 -12.05 0.42 -11.65
CA PHE A 7 -11.79 1.15 -10.40
C PHE A 7 -12.03 0.27 -9.17
N ARG A 8 -13.14 -0.49 -9.17
CA ARG A 8 -13.44 -1.46 -8.10
C ARG A 8 -12.41 -2.58 -8.05
N PHE A 9 -11.92 -3.04 -9.19
CA PHE A 9 -10.81 -4.01 -9.25
C PHE A 9 -9.57 -3.45 -8.55
N GLY A 10 -9.09 -2.26 -8.91
CA GLY A 10 -7.95 -1.62 -8.24
C GLY A 10 -8.16 -1.48 -6.73
N SER A 11 -9.39 -1.15 -6.32
CA SER A 11 -9.76 -1.00 -4.91
C SER A 11 -9.76 -2.32 -4.15
N TRP A 12 -10.26 -3.41 -4.75
CA TRP A 12 -10.17 -4.75 -4.16
C TRP A 12 -8.74 -5.25 -4.09
N VAL A 13 -7.90 -4.93 -5.08
CA VAL A 13 -6.46 -5.24 -5.03
C VAL A 13 -5.80 -4.53 -3.86
N LEU A 14 -6.17 -3.28 -3.52
CA LEU A 14 -5.67 -2.62 -2.30
C LEU A 14 -6.10 -3.36 -1.02
N VAL A 15 -7.36 -3.78 -0.93
CA VAL A 15 -7.84 -4.57 0.22
C VAL A 15 -7.09 -5.90 0.34
N ALA A 16 -6.90 -6.61 -0.78
CA ALA A 16 -6.11 -7.84 -0.80
C ALA A 16 -4.64 -7.59 -0.44
N THR A 17 -4.06 -6.49 -0.91
CA THR A 17 -2.69 -6.07 -0.57
C THR A 17 -2.55 -5.85 0.93
N ALA A 18 -3.53 -5.24 1.59
CA ALA A 18 -3.54 -5.11 3.04
C ALA A 18 -3.49 -6.49 3.73
N GLY A 19 -4.31 -7.45 3.28
CA GLY A 19 -4.30 -8.82 3.79
C GLY A 19 -2.96 -9.54 3.58
N ILE A 20 -2.35 -9.41 2.40
CA ILE A 20 -1.01 -9.95 2.12
C ILE A 20 0.04 -9.29 3.02
N HIS A 21 -0.04 -7.97 3.20
CA HIS A 21 0.90 -7.23 4.05
C HIS A 21 0.81 -7.68 5.51
N MET A 22 -0.37 -8.09 5.99
CA MET A 22 -0.53 -8.65 7.34
C MET A 22 0.24 -9.96 7.56
N LEU A 23 0.58 -10.70 6.50
CA LEU A 23 1.41 -11.90 6.63
C LEU A 23 2.81 -11.58 7.16
N SER A 24 3.29 -10.32 7.02
CA SER A 24 4.56 -9.88 7.59
C SER A 24 4.62 -9.91 9.11
N PHE A 25 3.46 -10.00 9.79
CA PHE A 25 3.38 -10.14 11.25
C PHE A 25 3.36 -11.60 11.71
N ILE A 26 3.42 -12.56 10.78
CA ILE A 26 3.38 -13.98 11.08
C ILE A 26 4.80 -14.54 10.96
N GLY A 27 5.27 -15.10 12.07
CA GLY A 27 6.59 -15.73 12.15
C GLY A 27 7.72 -14.76 12.47
N THR A 28 8.85 -15.33 12.86
CA THR A 28 10.11 -14.62 13.10
C THR A 28 11.09 -14.96 11.98
N PRO A 29 11.81 -13.99 11.42
CA PRO A 29 12.89 -14.29 10.49
C PRO A 29 13.94 -15.18 11.15
N GLU A 30 14.25 -16.32 10.54
CA GLU A 30 15.36 -17.18 10.96
C GLU A 30 16.64 -16.69 10.27
N PRO A 31 17.71 -16.32 11.00
CA PRO A 31 18.94 -15.83 10.39
C PRO A 31 19.63 -16.94 9.59
N ALA A 32 20.05 -16.64 8.37
CA ALA A 32 20.77 -17.59 7.52
C ALA A 32 22.27 -17.69 7.88
N ASN A 33 22.81 -16.71 8.62
CA ASN A 33 24.21 -16.65 9.04
C ASN A 33 24.40 -15.74 10.27
N GLU A 34 25.63 -15.71 10.78
CA GLU A 34 25.98 -14.92 11.97
C GLU A 34 25.80 -13.41 11.80
N THR A 35 26.09 -12.88 10.61
CA THR A 35 25.90 -11.45 10.33
C THR A 35 24.42 -11.08 10.36
N GLU A 36 23.56 -11.90 9.79
CA GLU A 36 22.11 -11.69 9.84
C GLU A 36 21.58 -11.84 11.27
N ARG A 37 22.10 -12.79 12.05
CA ARG A 37 21.78 -12.93 13.48
C ARG A 37 22.08 -11.64 14.25
N GLN A 38 23.27 -11.06 14.05
CA GLN A 38 23.68 -9.81 14.68
C GLN A 38 22.81 -8.63 14.25
N LEU A 39 22.46 -8.54 12.96
CA LEU A 39 21.59 -7.50 12.44
C LEU A 39 20.19 -7.57 13.07
N LEU A 40 19.59 -8.76 13.10
CA LEU A 40 18.26 -8.97 13.67
C LEU A 40 18.24 -8.68 15.18
N ASP A 41 19.27 -9.12 15.91
CA ASP A 41 19.41 -8.81 17.34
C ASP A 41 19.48 -7.31 17.60
N LEU A 42 20.31 -6.57 16.86
CA LEU A 42 20.39 -5.11 16.96
C LEU A 42 19.06 -4.45 16.59
N MET A 43 18.38 -4.89 15.54
CA MET A 43 17.09 -4.33 15.14
C MET A 43 16.02 -4.52 16.22
N ALA A 44 16.00 -5.68 16.88
CA ALA A 44 15.04 -6.01 17.92
C ALA A 44 15.35 -5.31 19.26
N ASN A 45 16.62 -5.31 19.67
CA ASN A 45 17.01 -5.01 21.04
C ASN A 45 17.68 -3.64 21.22
N TYR A 46 18.35 -3.10 20.20
CA TYR A 46 18.96 -1.78 20.32
C TYR A 46 17.90 -0.67 20.23
N LYS A 47 17.70 0.05 21.32
CA LYS A 47 16.75 1.17 21.42
C LYS A 47 17.46 2.50 21.25
N LYS A 48 17.04 3.26 20.24
CA LYS A 48 17.53 4.63 19.97
C LYS A 48 16.61 5.63 20.67
N ASP A 49 17.21 6.71 21.17
CA ASP A 49 16.45 7.89 21.59
C ASP A 49 15.95 8.62 20.34
N MET A 50 14.62 8.67 20.20
CA MET A 50 13.93 9.33 19.09
C MET A 50 13.54 10.78 19.44
N GLY A 51 14.03 11.30 20.58
CA GLY A 51 13.71 12.63 21.11
C GLY A 51 12.71 12.57 22.27
N ALA A 52 12.74 13.60 23.12
CA ALA A 52 11.85 13.75 24.28
C ALA A 52 11.80 12.54 25.24
N GLY A 53 12.89 11.74 25.30
CA GLY A 53 12.98 10.54 26.11
C GLY A 53 12.25 9.32 25.54
N VAL A 54 11.79 9.38 24.29
CA VAL A 54 11.10 8.27 23.63
C VAL A 54 12.12 7.29 23.06
N MET A 55 12.26 6.14 23.71
CA MET A 55 13.17 5.07 23.29
C MET A 55 12.43 4.02 22.44
N ARG A 56 12.90 3.77 21.21
CA ARG A 56 12.33 2.74 20.32
C ARG A 56 13.40 1.93 19.60
N SER A 57 13.12 0.65 19.37
CA SER A 57 13.93 -0.21 18.51
C SER A 57 13.58 -0.04 17.04
N THR A 58 14.46 -0.51 16.16
CA THR A 58 14.20 -0.47 14.71
C THR A 58 13.02 -1.39 14.37
N ALA A 59 12.90 -2.54 15.04
CA ALA A 59 11.79 -3.47 14.87
C ALA A 59 10.43 -2.81 15.21
N GLU A 60 10.36 -2.04 16.30
CA GLU A 60 9.14 -1.31 16.68
C GLU A 60 8.74 -0.27 15.61
N ILE A 61 9.71 0.48 15.08
CA ILE A 61 9.48 1.48 14.03
C ILE A 61 9.01 0.82 12.73
N VAL A 62 9.67 -0.24 12.30
CA VAL A 62 9.31 -0.98 11.07
C VAL A 62 7.92 -1.63 11.22
N THR A 63 7.61 -2.17 12.40
CA THR A 63 6.28 -2.72 12.72
C THR A 63 5.20 -1.64 12.57
N PHE A 64 5.42 -0.45 13.12
CA PHE A 64 4.47 0.65 12.98
C PHE A 64 4.29 1.10 11.52
N LEU A 65 5.39 1.28 10.77
CA LEU A 65 5.32 1.62 9.35
C LEU A 65 4.57 0.54 8.53
N SER A 66 4.78 -0.73 8.86
CA SER A 66 4.06 -1.86 8.26
C SER A 66 2.55 -1.79 8.54
N LEU A 67 2.16 -1.44 9.77
CA LEU A 67 0.76 -1.22 10.14
C LEU A 67 0.16 -0.02 9.39
N CYS A 68 0.88 1.10 9.29
CA CYS A 68 0.44 2.27 8.53
C CYS A 68 0.17 1.91 7.06
N MET A 69 1.04 1.14 6.42
CA MET A 69 0.84 0.67 5.04
C MET A 69 -0.36 -0.26 4.92
N THR A 70 -0.54 -1.17 5.88
CA THR A 70 -1.70 -2.08 5.94
C THR A 70 -3.01 -1.28 6.02
N PHE A 71 -3.09 -0.32 6.95
CA PHE A 71 -4.26 0.54 7.12
C PHE A 71 -4.48 1.46 5.91
N LEU A 72 -3.43 2.05 5.34
CA LEU A 72 -3.55 2.85 4.12
C LEU A 72 -4.21 2.05 3.00
N CYS A 73 -3.73 0.83 2.74
CA CYS A 73 -4.28 -0.03 1.69
C CYS A 73 -5.74 -0.42 1.99
N PHE A 74 -6.02 -0.86 3.22
CA PHE A 74 -7.35 -1.29 3.63
C PHE A 74 -8.35 -0.13 3.56
N PHE A 75 -8.07 1.00 4.22
CA PHE A 75 -8.98 2.13 4.26
C PHE A 75 -9.12 2.82 2.91
N ALA A 76 -8.05 2.96 2.12
CA ALA A 76 -8.16 3.50 0.77
C ALA A 76 -9.02 2.58 -0.12
N GLY A 77 -8.78 1.27 -0.09
CA GLY A 77 -9.56 0.28 -0.82
C GLY A 77 -11.05 0.29 -0.43
N VAL A 78 -11.36 0.21 0.86
CA VAL A 78 -12.75 0.25 1.37
C VAL A 78 -13.43 1.58 1.06
N SER A 79 -12.75 2.71 1.31
CA SER A 79 -13.30 4.05 1.02
C SER A 79 -13.60 4.20 -0.47
N ASN A 80 -12.70 3.75 -1.34
CA ASN A 80 -12.91 3.74 -2.78
C ASN A 80 -14.11 2.87 -3.18
N LEU A 81 -14.28 1.68 -2.60
CA LEU A 81 -15.42 0.80 -2.88
C LEU A 81 -16.76 1.43 -2.45
N ILE A 82 -16.78 2.13 -1.30
CA ILE A 82 -17.94 2.87 -0.83
C ILE A 82 -18.25 4.03 -1.78
N ALA A 83 -17.25 4.86 -2.10
CA ALA A 83 -17.39 5.99 -3.02
C ALA A 83 -17.78 5.57 -4.44
N ALA A 84 -17.34 4.40 -4.90
CA ALA A 84 -17.70 3.83 -6.21
C ALA A 84 -19.18 3.46 -6.34
N ARG A 85 -19.97 3.59 -5.27
CA ARG A 85 -21.45 3.51 -5.33
C ARG A 85 -22.08 4.79 -5.87
N GLN A 86 -21.35 5.91 -5.85
CA GLN A 86 -21.82 7.23 -6.33
C GLN A 86 -21.33 7.57 -7.75
N PHE A 87 -20.88 6.58 -8.52
CA PHE A 87 -20.28 6.79 -9.85
C PHE A 87 -21.25 7.18 -10.96
N ASP A 88 -22.54 7.33 -10.63
CA ASP A 88 -23.53 7.96 -11.49
C ASP A 88 -23.27 9.47 -11.62
N ASP A 89 -22.68 10.11 -10.59
CA ASP A 89 -22.08 11.43 -10.72
C ASP A 89 -20.73 11.31 -11.45
N ARG A 90 -20.74 11.66 -12.74
CA ARG A 90 -19.55 11.62 -13.60
C ARG A 90 -18.46 12.60 -13.16
N VAL A 91 -18.81 13.75 -12.61
CA VAL A 91 -17.81 14.74 -12.16
C VAL A 91 -17.08 14.19 -10.94
N PHE A 92 -17.82 13.66 -9.98
CA PHE A 92 -17.26 12.99 -8.80
C PHE A 92 -16.38 11.80 -9.20
N ALA A 93 -16.90 10.90 -10.04
CA ALA A 93 -16.15 9.72 -10.51
C ALA A 93 -14.84 10.11 -11.19
N GLY A 94 -14.86 11.09 -12.10
CA GLY A 94 -13.66 11.56 -12.80
C GLY A 94 -12.59 12.09 -11.85
N ARG A 95 -12.99 12.89 -10.84
CA ARG A 95 -12.08 13.43 -9.82
C ARG A 95 -11.47 12.33 -8.96
N LEU A 96 -12.28 11.38 -8.48
CA LEU A 96 -11.80 10.31 -7.62
C LEU A 96 -10.86 9.33 -8.34
N ILE A 97 -11.17 9.01 -9.60
CA ILE A 97 -10.30 8.17 -10.44
C ILE A 97 -8.96 8.89 -10.69
N ALA A 98 -8.99 10.16 -11.07
CA ALA A 98 -7.78 10.96 -11.31
C ALA A 98 -6.91 11.07 -10.05
N PHE A 99 -7.54 11.30 -8.89
CA PHE A 99 -6.85 11.33 -7.60
C PHE A 99 -6.12 10.02 -7.31
N ASN A 100 -6.79 8.87 -7.46
CA ASN A 100 -6.16 7.57 -7.24
C ASN A 100 -5.00 7.33 -8.23
N VAL A 101 -5.19 7.62 -9.52
CA VAL A 101 -4.08 7.49 -10.49
C VAL A 101 -2.88 8.32 -10.06
N LEU A 102 -3.07 9.59 -9.71
CA LEU A 102 -1.98 10.47 -9.30
C LEU A 102 -1.29 9.98 -8.03
N PHE A 103 -2.06 9.74 -6.96
CA PHE A 103 -1.54 9.32 -5.66
C PHE A 103 -0.71 8.04 -5.78
N TRP A 104 -1.26 7.01 -6.41
CA TRP A 104 -0.57 5.73 -6.54
C TRP A 104 0.63 5.81 -7.49
N THR A 105 0.58 6.65 -8.54
CA THR A 105 1.77 6.88 -9.40
C THR A 105 2.92 7.49 -8.59
N VAL A 106 2.63 8.52 -7.78
CA VAL A 106 3.64 9.16 -6.95
C VAL A 106 4.20 8.19 -5.91
N LEU A 107 3.34 7.37 -5.29
CA LEU A 107 3.78 6.36 -4.32
C LEU A 107 4.64 5.26 -4.95
N LEU A 108 4.38 4.88 -6.20
CA LEU A 108 5.16 3.85 -6.88
C LEU A 108 6.63 4.25 -7.08
N ILE A 109 6.96 5.54 -7.20
CA ILE A 109 8.34 6.01 -7.41
C ILE A 109 9.27 5.56 -6.28
N PRO A 110 9.08 5.98 -5.01
CA PRO A 110 9.94 5.51 -3.92
C PRO A 110 9.81 4.00 -3.71
N LEU A 111 8.65 3.41 -4.02
CA LEU A 111 8.44 1.99 -3.86
C LEU A 111 9.35 1.16 -4.81
N TYR A 112 9.48 1.56 -6.07
CA TYR A 112 10.40 0.92 -7.01
C TYR A 112 11.88 1.22 -6.72
N LEU A 113 12.19 2.37 -6.13
CA LEU A 113 13.58 2.75 -5.83
C LEU A 113 14.11 2.13 -4.53
N LEU A 114 13.25 1.92 -3.53
CA LEU A 114 13.70 1.65 -2.15
C LEU A 114 13.17 0.34 -1.56
N THR A 115 12.33 -0.40 -2.31
CA THR A 115 11.70 -1.63 -1.78
C THR A 115 11.94 -2.84 -2.69
N PHE A 116 11.38 -3.98 -2.28
CA PHE A 116 11.54 -5.29 -2.91
C PHE A 116 10.28 -5.71 -3.70
N VAL A 117 10.33 -6.85 -4.39
CA VAL A 117 9.36 -7.22 -5.44
C VAL A 117 7.89 -7.36 -4.98
N PRO A 118 7.55 -8.05 -3.87
CA PRO A 118 6.16 -8.24 -3.44
C PRO A 118 5.33 -6.96 -3.35
N PRO A 119 5.75 -5.88 -2.63
CA PRO A 119 4.98 -4.64 -2.65
C PRO A 119 4.92 -4.05 -4.07
N GLN A 120 6.00 -4.08 -4.86
CA GLN A 120 6.01 -3.54 -6.23
C GLN A 120 4.89 -4.15 -7.09
N VAL A 121 4.74 -5.46 -7.04
CA VAL A 121 3.68 -6.17 -7.77
C VAL A 121 2.29 -5.77 -7.27
N CYS A 122 2.05 -5.83 -5.95
CA CYS A 122 0.76 -5.52 -5.35
C CYS A 122 0.27 -4.10 -5.68
N PHE A 123 1.11 -3.09 -5.48
CA PHE A 123 0.75 -1.70 -5.75
C PHE A 123 0.61 -1.41 -7.24
N THR A 124 1.41 -2.06 -8.10
CA THR A 124 1.31 -1.92 -9.56
C THR A 124 -0.01 -2.49 -10.07
N LEU A 125 -0.46 -3.63 -9.56
CA LEU A 125 -1.75 -4.23 -9.95
C LEU A 125 -2.94 -3.32 -9.57
N ALA A 126 -2.90 -2.73 -8.37
CA ALA A 126 -3.93 -1.76 -7.96
C ALA A 126 -3.91 -0.53 -8.88
N TRP A 127 -2.72 0.02 -9.13
CA TRP A 127 -2.51 1.17 -10.01
C TRP A 127 -3.00 0.93 -11.45
N LEU A 128 -2.72 -0.26 -12.03
CA LEU A 128 -3.21 -0.63 -13.35
C LEU A 128 -4.76 -0.63 -13.42
N GLY A 129 -5.44 -1.04 -12.35
CA GLY A 129 -6.88 -0.92 -12.23
C GLY A 129 -7.37 0.53 -12.33
N PHE A 130 -6.70 1.45 -11.63
CA PHE A 130 -7.05 2.88 -11.64
C PHE A 130 -6.71 3.56 -12.98
N VAL A 131 -5.56 3.26 -13.58
CA VAL A 131 -5.18 3.77 -14.91
C VAL A 131 -6.14 3.25 -15.98
N GLY A 132 -6.46 1.96 -15.94
CA GLY A 132 -7.46 1.38 -16.83
C GLY A 132 -8.84 2.05 -16.68
N ALA A 133 -9.26 2.32 -15.44
CA ALA A 133 -10.48 3.08 -15.17
C ALA A 133 -10.42 4.50 -15.75
N TYR A 134 -9.30 5.21 -15.57
CA TYR A 134 -9.11 6.57 -16.07
C TYR A 134 -9.16 6.62 -17.60
N TRP A 135 -8.42 5.73 -18.26
CA TRP A 135 -8.40 5.64 -19.72
C TRP A 135 -9.80 5.33 -20.27
N ARG A 136 -10.51 4.39 -19.63
CA ARG A 136 -11.88 4.04 -20.02
C ARG A 136 -12.87 5.18 -19.83
N PHE A 137 -12.76 5.92 -18.72
CA PHE A 137 -13.57 7.09 -18.40
C PHE A 137 -13.36 8.21 -19.42
N ARG A 138 -12.11 8.51 -19.79
CA ARG A 138 -11.79 9.51 -20.81
C ARG A 138 -12.24 9.11 -22.22
N SER A 139 -12.24 7.81 -22.50
CA SER A 139 -12.69 7.27 -23.80
C SER A 139 -14.22 7.22 -23.96
N GLY A 140 -14.98 7.85 -23.06
CA GLY A 140 -16.40 8.14 -23.25
C GLY A 140 -17.37 7.00 -22.95
N GLY A 141 -16.97 5.90 -22.31
CA GLY A 141 -17.94 4.86 -21.90
C GLY A 141 -17.77 4.35 -20.49
#